data_AF-A0A9P6L928-F1
#
_entry.id   AF-A0A9P6L928-F1
#
_cell.length_a   1.000
_cell.length_b   1.000
_cell.length_c   1.000
_cell.angle_alpha   90.00
_cell.angle_beta   90.00
_cell.angle_gamma   90.00
#
_symmetry.space_group_name_H-M   'P 1'
#
loop_
_entity.id
_entity.type
_entity.pdbx_description
1 polymer ?
#
loop_
_entity_poly.entity_id
_entity_poly.type
_entity_poly.pdbx_seq_one_letter_code
_entity_poly.pdbx_strand_id
1 'polypeptide(L)' 'MSYVILGRAIKTEYLALGTLLGTVGLSMGLTGGSKDAKPKTIEQAKESVGLNASSKEEEALVDSIQRFIADAEKESKH' A
#
# COMPACT_ATOMS: atom_id res chain seq x y z
N MET A 1 -13.15 -16.17 17.48
CA MET A 1 -13.86 -16.58 16.25
C MET A 1 -12.89 -17.31 15.33
N SER A 2 -13.38 -18.17 14.43
CA SER A 2 -12.55 -18.86 13.43
C SER A 2 -13.18 -18.69 12.05
N TYR A 3 -12.36 -18.44 11.04
CA TYR A 3 -12.77 -18.25 9.66
C TYR A 3 -12.31 -19.43 8.81
N VAL A 4 -13.14 -19.86 7.85
CA VAL A 4 -12.72 -20.88 6.89
C VAL A 4 -12.08 -20.17 5.70
N ILE A 5 -10.78 -20.37 5.51
CA ILE A 5 -10.00 -19.82 4.40
C ILE A 5 -9.44 -21.01 3.63
N LEU A 6 -9.76 -21.09 2.33
CA LEU A 6 -9.33 -22.19 1.44
C LEU A 6 -9.69 -23.59 2.00
N GLY A 7 -10.86 -23.73 2.61
CA GLY A 7 -11.34 -25.00 3.18
C GLY A 7 -10.72 -25.38 4.54
N ARG A 8 -9.92 -24.51 5.14
CA ARG A 8 -9.34 -24.73 6.48
C ARG A 8 -9.81 -23.69 7.48
N ALA A 9 -10.16 -24.13 8.68
CA ALA A 9 -10.51 -23.23 9.77
C ALA A 9 -9.24 -22.58 10.35
N ILE A 10 -9.15 -21.26 10.25
CA ILE A 10 -8.06 -20.42 10.77
C ILE A 10 -8.62 -19.57 11.92
N LYS A 11 -7.97 -19.58 13.08
CA LYS A 11 -8.35 -18.68 14.18
C LYS A 11 -8.09 -17.23 13.78
N THR A 12 -8.99 -16.34 14.17
CA THR A 12 -8.84 -14.89 13.92
C THR A 12 -7.50 -14.34 14.43
N GLU A 13 -6.98 -14.86 15.55
CA GLU A 13 -5.67 -14.47 16.10
C GLU A 13 -4.52 -14.76 15.13
N TYR A 14 -4.49 -15.96 14.54
CA TYR A 14 -3.47 -16.33 13.56
C TYR A 14 -3.67 -15.64 12.22
N LEU A 15 -4.91 -15.35 11.84
CA LEU A 15 -5.19 -14.55 10.66
C LEU A 15 -4.66 -13.12 10.82
N ALA A 16 -4.94 -12.47 11.94
CA ALA A 16 -4.47 -11.12 12.22
C ALA A 16 -2.94 -11.05 12.28
N LEU A 17 -2.31 -11.98 13.01
CA LEU A 17 -0.85 -12.04 13.12
C LEU A 17 -0.19 -12.40 11.78
N GLY A 18 -0.75 -13.36 11.04
CA GLY A 18 -0.26 -13.75 9.73
C GLY A 18 -0.36 -12.62 8.71
N THR A 19 -1.44 -11.84 8.74
CA THR A 19 -1.59 -10.64 7.92
C THR A 19 -0.57 -9.58 8.28
N LEU A 20 -0.39 -9.26 9.56
CA LEU A 20 0.60 -8.24 9.99
C LEU A 20 2.03 -8.64 9.64
N LEU A 21 2.42 -9.90 9.91
CA LEU A 21 3.75 -10.38 9.56
C LEU A 21 3.92 -10.51 8.05
N GLY A 22 2.88 -10.95 7.34
CA GLY A 22 2.87 -11.05 5.89
C GLY A 22 3.02 -9.71 5.20
N THR A 23 2.29 -8.68 5.65
CA THR A 23 2.40 -7.32 5.10
C THR A 23 3.76 -6.70 5.40
N VAL A 24 4.29 -6.85 6.61
CA VAL A 24 5.64 -6.39 6.96
C VAL A 24 6.68 -7.10 6.09
N GLY A 25 6.63 -8.43 6.00
CA GLY A 25 7.57 -9.21 5.18
C GLY A 25 7.51 -8.86 3.70
N LEU A 26 6.30 -8.72 3.15
CA LEU A 26 6.10 -8.28 1.77
C LEU A 26 6.65 -6.87 1.54
N SER A 27 6.33 -5.93 2.43
CA SER A 27 6.81 -4.55 2.31
C SER A 27 8.34 -4.48 2.36
N MET A 28 9.00 -5.25 3.24
CA MET A 28 10.46 -5.33 3.29
C MET A 28 11.05 -5.98 2.04
N GLY A 29 10.41 -7.02 1.49
CA GLY A 29 10.83 -7.66 0.25
C GLY A 29 10.72 -6.75 -0.97
N LEU A 30 9.64 -5.97 -1.05
CA LEU A 30 9.41 -5.01 -2.14
C LEU A 30 10.28 -3.76 -2.03
N THR A 31 10.63 -3.32 -0.82
CA THR A 31 11.46 -2.13 -0.57
C THR A 31 12.97 -2.41 -0.49
N GLY A 32 13.37 -3.68 -0.49
CA GLY A 32 14.78 -4.10 -0.44
C GLY A 32 15.52 -4.11 -1.79
N GLY A 33 14.82 -3.88 -2.90
CA GLY A 33 15.42 -3.70 -4.22
C GLY A 33 16.21 -2.38 -4.32
N SER A 34 17.20 -2.35 -5.22
CA SER A 34 18.14 -1.27 -5.56
C SER A 34 17.88 0.09 -4.90
N LYS A 35 18.94 0.67 -4.31
CA LYS A 35 18.97 2.06 -3.82
C LYS A 35 18.85 3.06 -4.99
N ASP A 36 17.78 2.98 -5.75
CA ASP A 36 17.40 4.03 -6.67
C ASP A 36 17.13 5.27 -5.84
N ALA A 37 17.68 6.38 -6.32
CA ALA A 37 17.71 7.64 -5.59
C ALA A 37 16.31 7.96 -5.08
N LYS A 38 16.15 8.07 -3.76
CA LYS A 38 14.89 8.54 -3.16
C LYS A 38 14.47 9.81 -3.91
N PRO A 39 13.22 9.90 -4.40
CA PRO A 39 12.75 11.07 -5.10
C PRO A 39 12.98 12.29 -4.20
N LYS A 40 13.79 13.24 -4.68
CA LYS A 40 14.21 14.42 -3.89
C LYS A 40 13.16 15.52 -3.94
N THR A 41 12.23 15.43 -4.88
CA THR A 41 11.13 16.37 -5.10
C THR A 41 9.80 15.63 -5.14
N ILE A 42 8.72 16.33 -4.77
CA ILE A 42 7.36 15.78 -4.78
C ILE A 42 6.95 15.34 -6.21
N GLU A 43 7.44 16.04 -7.24
CA GLU A 43 7.18 15.70 -8.65
C GLU A 43 7.80 14.35 -9.05
N GLN A 44 9.03 14.08 -8.61
CA GLN A 44 9.69 12.78 -8.85
C GLN A 44 8.99 11.64 -8.11
N ALA A 45 8.45 11.92 -6.91
CA ALA A 45 7.67 10.93 -6.18
C ALA A 45 6.37 10.60 -6.93
N LYS A 46 5.65 11.62 -7.42
CA LYS A 46 4.43 11.43 -8.21
C LYS A 46 4.66 10.64 -9.50
N GLU A 47 5.79 10.85 -10.18
CA GLU A 47 6.14 10.15 -11.42
C GLU A 47 6.59 8.70 -11.17
N SER A 48 7.23 8.42 -10.03
CA SER A 48 7.70 7.08 -9.66
C SER A 48 6.58 6.12 -9.24
N VAL A 49 5.43 6.65 -8.82
CA VAL A 49 4.28 5.83 -8.46
C VAL A 49 3.50 5.51 -9.74
N GLY A 50 3.87 4.40 -10.38
CA GLY A 50 3.11 3.84 -11.50
C GLY A 50 1.74 3.35 -11.02
N LEU A 51 0.77 4.26 -10.89
CA LEU A 51 -0.62 3.97 -10.54
C LEU A 51 -1.35 3.35 -11.74
N ASN A 52 -0.93 2.17 -12.17
CA ASN A 52 -1.64 1.38 -13.17
C ASN A 52 -2.67 0.52 -12.43
N ALA A 53 -3.90 1.02 -12.29
CA ALA A 53 -5.02 0.22 -11.79
C ALA A 53 -5.57 -0.65 -12.91
N SER A 54 -5.65 -1.97 -12.68
CA SER A 54 -6.23 -2.91 -13.65
C SER A 54 -7.63 -3.40 -13.23
N SER A 55 -8.10 -3.00 -12.05
CA SER A 55 -9.39 -3.42 -11.47
C SER A 55 -10.11 -2.25 -10.78
N LYS A 56 -11.45 -2.30 -10.73
CA LYS A 56 -12.31 -1.24 -10.16
C LYS A 56 -12.00 -0.92 -8.69
N GLU A 57 -11.56 -1.90 -7.92
CA GLU A 57 -11.15 -1.70 -6.52
C GLU A 57 -9.79 -0.98 -6.43
N GLU A 58 -8.89 -1.26 -7.37
CA GLU A 58 -7.61 -0.58 -7.48
C GLU A 58 -7.79 0.86 -7.97
N GLU A 59 -8.75 1.12 -8.88
CA GLU A 59 -9.12 2.47 -9.31
C GLU A 59 -9.60 3.31 -8.10
N ALA A 60 -10.47 2.75 -7.27
CA ALA A 60 -10.94 3.43 -6.06
C ALA A 60 -9.81 3.71 -5.05
N LEU A 61 -8.85 2.78 -4.95
CA LEU A 61 -7.65 2.97 -4.14
C LEU A 61 -6.76 4.08 -4.72
N VAL A 62 -6.54 4.09 -6.04
CA VAL A 62 -5.78 5.13 -6.75
C VAL A 62 -6.41 6.51 -6.54
N ASP A 63 -7.72 6.63 -6.70
CA ASP A 63 -8.46 7.88 -6.48
C ASP A 63 -8.33 8.38 -5.03
N SER A 64 -8.35 7.46 -4.06
CA SER A 64 -8.17 7.81 -2.65
C SER A 64 -6.77 8.34 -2.36
N ILE A 65 -5.74 7.75 -2.97
CA ILE A 65 -4.34 8.18 -2.84
C ILE A 65 -4.15 9.56 -3.48
N GLN A 66 -4.74 9.79 -4.66
CA GLN A 66 -4.69 11.09 -5.32
C GLN A 66 -5.34 12.20 -4.47
N ARG A 67 -6.51 11.94 -3.87
CA ARG A 67 -7.15 12.89 -2.95
C ARG A 67 -6.31 13.16 -1.72
N PHE A 68 -5.73 12.14 -1.11
CA PHE A 68 -4.85 12.29 0.04
C PHE A 68 -3.64 13.17 -0.28
N ILE A 69 -2.98 12.95 -1.43
CA ILE A 69 -1.85 13.79 -1.86
C ILE A 69 -2.30 15.23 -2.11
N ALA A 70 -3.43 15.43 -2.79
CA ALA A 70 -3.95 16.77 -3.09
C ALA A 70 -4.32 17.55 -1.82
N ASP A 71 -4.83 16.86 -0.80
CA ASP A 71 -5.20 17.47 0.47
C ASP A 71 -3.95 17.77 1.32
N ALA A 72 -2.96 16.87 1.36
CA ALA A 72 -1.67 17.13 1.99
C ALA A 72 -0.90 18.30 1.32
N GLU A 73 -0.99 18.43 -0.01
CA GLU A 73 -0.41 19.57 -0.74
C GLU A 73 -1.08 20.90 -0.40
N LYS A 74 -2.39 20.92 -0.16
CA LYS A 74 -3.10 22.13 0.29
C LYS A 74 -2.74 22.48 1.74
N GLU A 75 -2.60 21.47 2.60
CA GLU A 75 -2.29 21.66 4.02
C GLU A 75 -0.84 22.16 4.23
N SER A 76 0.11 21.70 3.40
CA SER A 76 1.51 22.15 3.43
C SER A 76 1.77 23.58 2.91
N LYS A 77 0.74 24.22 2.33
CA LYS A 77 0.82 25.58 1.75
C LYS A 77 0.26 26.68 2.65
N HIS A 78 -0.05 26.36 3.92
CA HIS A 78 -0.47 27.29 4.96
C HIS A 78 0.61 27.53 6.01
#